data_AF-A0A2G6WI20-F1
#
_entry.id   AF-A0A2G6WI20-F1
#
_cell.length_a   1.000
_cell.length_b   1.000
_cell.length_c   1.000
_cell.angle_alpha   90.00
_cell.angle_beta   90.00
_cell.angle_gamma   90.00
#
_symmetry.space_group_name_H-M   'P 1'
#
loop_
_entity.id
_entity.type
_entity.pdbx_description
1 polymer ?
#
loop_
_entity_poly.entity_id
_entity_poly.type
_entity_poly.pdbx_seq_one_letter_code
_entity_poly.pdbx_strand_id
1 'polypeptide(L)'
;MQTSNFKLITIAEIKTKYPFLIEDEKFDYFDDWEDEDFFLTAEEDVNFEGNFYLDLYEDKEKKWLANLLNLPIKKVEEIRIEGVLINGNFSVSGSIINAEGDYGPYVFINGNIVCQSLLLGGAIVEIKGNIKAKEVVMTYYNHGNLNCSGSINSPVFIVNDHHTAFAEKKIDLFYYNDRDEIDPKNECEYDDETGDEIISNELRKLLDNPLIETFEELERDLARGELVLKQNNPPAKTYEYWRDRVLANYRDIKLVPKQFKTEELCNLALNSTFHALPFINQDLITYELCEKLVSKDGFAIQVIPDQFITKELSFKAAENGTMLRLIPEEYYSEELILLVFRKGKHEPDINDVPSRFITENLLVEYVKIGKGLWLDKACKQNGIDKLHVLEQVIDSGIEYLDAVFGNHFSKETVNYAFSVYNSKEKWNKYVQKYKQKFERIGLNEYL
;
A
#
# COMPACT_ATOMS: atom_id res chain seq x y z
N MET A 1 -14.11 -25.29 27.48
CA MET A 1 -14.53 -26.02 26.27
C MET A 1 -15.27 -25.01 25.42
N GLN A 2 -14.77 -24.69 24.23
CA GLN A 2 -15.36 -23.70 23.34
C GLN A 2 -16.69 -24.26 22.83
N THR A 3 -17.81 -23.72 23.33
CA THR A 3 -19.15 -24.04 22.85
C THR A 3 -19.46 -23.15 21.66
N SER A 4 -18.80 -23.36 20.52
CA SER A 4 -19.24 -22.70 19.29
C SER A 4 -20.34 -23.57 18.68
N ASN A 5 -21.59 -23.26 18.98
CA ASN A 5 -22.77 -23.85 18.34
C ASN A 5 -22.98 -23.33 16.90
N PHE A 6 -21.91 -22.82 16.28
CA PHE A 6 -21.94 -22.31 14.92
C PHE A 6 -22.12 -23.45 13.92
N LYS A 7 -23.03 -23.24 12.97
CA LYS A 7 -23.32 -24.18 11.89
C LYS A 7 -23.26 -23.47 10.56
N LEU A 8 -22.78 -24.18 9.54
CA LEU A 8 -22.94 -23.76 8.16
C LEU A 8 -24.36 -24.12 7.70
N ILE A 9 -25.10 -23.11 7.28
CA ILE A 9 -26.45 -23.24 6.70
C ILE A 9 -26.40 -22.62 5.31
N THR A 10 -27.00 -23.26 4.32
CA THR A 10 -27.00 -22.73 2.94
C THR A 10 -27.84 -21.47 2.83
N ILE A 11 -27.51 -20.59 1.89
CA ILE A 11 -28.27 -19.37 1.64
C ILE A 11 -29.72 -19.68 1.28
N ALA A 12 -29.99 -20.76 0.53
CA ALA A 12 -31.35 -21.23 0.27
C ALA A 12 -32.17 -21.48 1.55
N GLU A 13 -31.55 -22.12 2.55
CA GLU A 13 -32.17 -22.36 3.85
C GLU A 13 -32.34 -21.07 4.66
N ILE A 14 -31.38 -20.13 4.59
CA ILE A 14 -31.48 -18.80 5.22
C ILE A 14 -32.64 -18.02 4.65
N LYS A 15 -32.74 -17.89 3.32
CA LYS A 15 -33.82 -17.22 2.60
C LYS A 15 -35.19 -17.78 3.00
N THR A 16 -35.28 -19.10 3.17
CA THR A 16 -36.52 -19.77 3.60
C THR A 16 -36.86 -19.48 5.07
N LYS A 17 -35.86 -19.50 5.96
CA LYS A 17 -36.08 -19.40 7.40
C LYS A 17 -36.23 -17.96 7.90
N TYR A 18 -35.55 -17.02 7.25
CA TYR A 18 -35.49 -15.61 7.60
C TYR A 18 -35.92 -14.75 6.39
N PRO A 19 -37.16 -14.88 5.90
CA PRO A 19 -37.60 -14.22 4.68
C PRO A 19 -37.55 -12.68 4.76
N PHE A 20 -37.60 -12.11 5.97
CA PHE A 20 -37.47 -10.66 6.18
C PHE A 20 -36.06 -10.13 5.82
N LEU A 21 -35.03 -10.98 5.77
CA LEU A 21 -33.69 -10.53 5.35
C LEU A 21 -33.68 -10.19 3.86
N ILE A 22 -34.50 -10.87 3.05
CA ILE A 22 -34.62 -10.61 1.61
C ILE A 22 -35.30 -9.26 1.33
N GLU A 23 -36.02 -8.72 2.32
CA GLU A 23 -36.61 -7.39 2.23
C GLU A 23 -35.59 -6.27 2.53
N ASP A 24 -34.42 -6.61 3.08
CA ASP A 24 -33.31 -5.68 3.26
C ASP A 24 -32.60 -5.48 1.93
N GLU A 25 -32.59 -4.24 1.42
CA GLU A 25 -31.94 -3.90 0.15
C GLU A 25 -30.43 -4.17 0.16
N LYS A 26 -29.81 -4.35 1.34
CA LYS A 26 -28.39 -4.66 1.49
C LYS A 26 -28.08 -6.15 1.65
N PHE A 27 -29.11 -6.99 1.75
CA PHE A 27 -28.93 -8.44 1.72
C PHE A 27 -28.68 -8.88 0.28
N ASP A 28 -27.56 -9.56 0.02
CA ASP A 28 -27.14 -9.94 -1.34
C ASP A 28 -27.02 -8.71 -2.26
N TYR A 29 -26.42 -7.62 -1.74
CA TYR A 29 -26.40 -6.29 -2.40
C TYR A 29 -25.84 -6.29 -3.82
N PHE A 30 -24.94 -7.23 -4.15
CA PHE A 30 -24.32 -7.35 -5.47
C PHE A 30 -24.96 -8.42 -6.36
N ASP A 31 -26.03 -9.09 -5.88
CA ASP A 31 -26.71 -10.20 -6.55
C ASP A 31 -25.72 -11.31 -7.03
N ASP A 32 -24.71 -11.62 -6.22
CA ASP A 32 -23.59 -12.50 -6.58
C ASP A 32 -23.49 -13.76 -5.72
N TRP A 33 -24.42 -13.93 -4.77
CA TRP A 33 -24.50 -15.09 -3.91
C TRP A 33 -25.23 -16.25 -4.56
N GLU A 34 -24.66 -17.45 -4.47
CA GLU A 34 -25.31 -18.68 -4.92
C GLU A 34 -26.09 -19.32 -3.78
N ASP A 35 -27.21 -19.98 -4.10
CA ASP A 35 -28.08 -20.60 -3.09
C ASP A 35 -27.38 -21.73 -2.31
N GLU A 36 -26.32 -22.31 -2.88
CA GLU A 36 -25.44 -23.31 -2.26
C GLU A 36 -24.34 -22.72 -1.37
N ASP A 37 -24.09 -21.41 -1.43
CA ASP A 37 -23.15 -20.73 -0.54
C ASP A 37 -23.69 -20.72 0.91
N PHE A 38 -22.84 -20.36 1.88
CA PHE A 38 -23.14 -20.59 3.29
C PHE A 38 -23.22 -19.33 4.13
N PHE A 39 -24.02 -19.42 5.20
CA PHE A 39 -23.94 -18.54 6.37
C PHE A 39 -23.37 -19.32 7.55
N LEU A 40 -22.55 -18.64 8.36
CA LEU A 40 -22.16 -19.09 9.69
C LEU A 40 -23.26 -18.69 10.69
N THR A 41 -23.98 -19.67 11.23
CA THR A 41 -25.21 -19.41 11.98
C THR A 41 -25.19 -19.91 13.42
N ALA A 42 -25.87 -19.18 14.31
CA ALA A 42 -26.25 -19.64 15.65
C ALA A 42 -27.70 -19.26 15.94
N GLU A 43 -28.46 -20.20 16.51
CA GLU A 43 -29.91 -20.06 16.75
C GLU A 43 -30.25 -19.62 18.18
N GLU A 44 -29.22 -19.39 18.99
CA GLU A 44 -29.31 -19.05 20.41
C GLU A 44 -28.17 -18.09 20.78
N ASP A 45 -28.15 -17.67 22.04
CA ASP A 45 -27.11 -16.80 22.57
C ASP A 45 -25.71 -17.43 22.40
N VAL A 46 -24.77 -16.65 21.87
CA VAL A 46 -23.38 -17.07 21.66
C VAL A 46 -22.49 -16.41 22.70
N ASN A 47 -21.68 -17.24 23.38
CA ASN A 47 -20.57 -16.80 24.22
C ASN A 47 -19.27 -17.29 23.59
N PHE A 48 -18.43 -16.36 23.14
CA PHE A 48 -17.20 -16.65 22.41
C PHE A 48 -15.97 -16.17 23.19
N GLU A 49 -14.99 -17.05 23.34
CA GLU A 49 -13.73 -16.73 24.00
C GLU A 49 -12.66 -16.29 22.99
N GLY A 50 -12.06 -15.11 23.20
CA GLY A 50 -11.08 -14.50 22.31
C GLY A 50 -11.70 -13.58 21.25
N ASN A 51 -10.94 -13.24 20.21
CA ASN A 51 -11.40 -12.38 19.12
C ASN A 51 -12.24 -13.17 18.10
N PHE A 52 -13.30 -12.55 17.61
CA PHE A 52 -14.14 -13.06 16.54
C PHE A 52 -13.89 -12.27 15.25
N TYR A 53 -13.41 -12.95 14.21
CA TYR A 53 -13.04 -12.31 12.96
C TYR A 53 -14.17 -12.45 11.93
N LEU A 54 -14.45 -11.35 11.24
CA LEU A 54 -15.42 -11.22 10.16
C LEU A 54 -14.73 -11.18 8.79
N ASP A 55 -13.40 -11.03 8.72
CA ASP A 55 -12.63 -11.07 7.47
C ASP A 55 -12.53 -12.52 6.92
N LEU A 56 -13.67 -13.18 6.70
CA LEU A 56 -13.76 -14.62 6.43
C LEU A 56 -13.10 -15.04 5.10
N TYR A 57 -12.88 -14.07 4.20
CA TYR A 57 -12.26 -14.28 2.90
C TYR A 57 -10.71 -14.31 2.99
N GLU A 58 -10.14 -13.76 4.06
CA GLU A 58 -8.69 -13.64 4.25
C GLU A 58 -8.04 -14.99 4.59
N ASP A 59 -6.89 -15.27 3.99
CA ASP A 59 -6.18 -16.55 4.15
C ASP A 59 -5.78 -16.83 5.61
N LYS A 60 -5.49 -15.77 6.37
CA LYS A 60 -5.14 -15.88 7.79
C LYS A 60 -6.36 -16.28 8.63
N GLU A 61 -7.51 -15.71 8.36
CA GLU A 61 -8.76 -15.93 9.09
C GLU A 61 -9.43 -17.24 8.67
N LYS A 62 -9.26 -17.72 7.43
CA LYS A 62 -9.69 -19.07 7.01
C LYS A 62 -9.10 -20.18 7.90
N LYS A 63 -7.85 -20.03 8.36
CA LYS A 63 -7.22 -20.97 9.30
C LYS A 63 -7.90 -20.95 10.66
N TRP A 64 -8.25 -19.76 11.16
CA TRP A 64 -9.01 -19.61 12.39
C TRP A 64 -10.41 -20.24 12.26
N LEU A 65 -11.08 -19.98 11.14
CA LEU A 65 -12.42 -20.49 10.84
C LEU A 65 -12.46 -22.01 10.73
N ALA A 66 -11.44 -22.63 10.11
CA ALA A 66 -11.30 -24.08 10.04
C ALA A 66 -11.21 -24.72 11.43
N ASN A 67 -10.47 -24.10 12.36
CA ASN A 67 -10.40 -24.55 13.75
C ASN A 67 -11.75 -24.36 14.46
N LEU A 68 -12.42 -23.23 14.24
CA LEU A 68 -13.73 -22.93 14.82
C LEU A 68 -14.79 -23.96 14.41
N LEU A 69 -14.81 -24.32 13.13
CA LEU A 69 -15.76 -25.29 12.56
C LEU A 69 -15.34 -26.74 12.74
N ASN A 70 -14.13 -26.99 13.25
CA ASN A 70 -13.51 -28.31 13.30
C ASN A 70 -13.51 -29.00 11.91
N LEU A 71 -13.11 -28.25 10.88
CA LEU A 71 -13.03 -28.70 9.49
C LEU A 71 -11.58 -28.63 8.97
N PRO A 72 -11.20 -29.48 7.98
CA PRO A 72 -9.94 -29.32 7.28
C PRO A 72 -9.86 -27.97 6.55
N ILE A 73 -8.71 -27.31 6.60
CA ILE A 73 -8.51 -25.99 5.94
C ILE A 73 -8.89 -26.00 4.45
N LYS A 74 -8.52 -27.06 3.72
CA LYS A 74 -8.87 -27.22 2.30
C LYS A 74 -10.36 -27.17 2.04
N LYS A 75 -11.17 -27.70 2.97
CA LYS A 75 -12.62 -27.65 2.86
C LYS A 75 -13.16 -26.25 3.10
N VAL A 76 -12.54 -25.49 4.02
CA VAL A 76 -12.91 -24.08 4.27
C VAL A 76 -12.51 -23.19 3.08
N GLU A 77 -11.39 -23.48 2.43
CA GLU A 77 -10.95 -22.77 1.21
C GLU A 77 -11.88 -23.00 0.01
N GLU A 78 -12.65 -24.08 0.00
CA GLU A 78 -13.57 -24.46 -1.08
C GLU A 78 -15.01 -23.94 -0.87
N ILE A 79 -15.37 -23.51 0.34
CA ILE A 79 -16.70 -22.98 0.64
C ILE A 79 -16.69 -21.46 0.65
N ARG A 80 -17.76 -20.85 0.13
CA ARG A 80 -18.03 -19.42 0.29
C ARG A 80 -18.94 -19.24 1.49
N ILE A 81 -18.53 -18.37 2.40
CA ILE A 81 -19.33 -18.00 3.58
C ILE A 81 -19.63 -16.51 3.45
N GLU A 82 -20.85 -16.20 3.02
CA GLU A 82 -21.27 -14.85 2.66
C GLU A 82 -21.92 -14.09 3.82
N GLY A 83 -22.20 -14.78 4.93
CA GLY A 83 -22.81 -14.13 6.08
C GLY A 83 -22.59 -14.80 7.41
N VAL A 84 -22.86 -14.02 8.47
CA VAL A 84 -22.88 -14.44 9.86
C VAL A 84 -24.25 -14.09 10.44
N LEU A 85 -25.00 -15.09 10.92
CA LEU A 85 -26.31 -14.88 11.52
C LEU A 85 -26.36 -15.41 12.94
N ILE A 86 -26.66 -14.55 13.90
CA ILE A 86 -26.87 -14.94 15.30
C ILE A 86 -28.28 -14.51 15.71
N ASN A 87 -29.16 -15.49 15.90
CA ASN A 87 -30.53 -15.28 16.37
C ASN A 87 -30.59 -15.25 17.90
N GLY A 88 -29.80 -14.36 18.51
CA GLY A 88 -29.65 -14.26 19.96
C GLY A 88 -28.66 -13.15 20.34
N ASN A 89 -28.32 -13.08 21.63
CA ASN A 89 -27.26 -12.21 22.12
C ASN A 89 -25.88 -12.75 21.71
N PHE A 90 -24.93 -11.86 21.46
CA PHE A 90 -23.56 -12.21 21.10
C PHE A 90 -22.57 -11.60 22.09
N SER A 91 -21.99 -12.44 22.94
CA SER A 91 -20.97 -12.05 23.92
C SER A 91 -19.61 -12.58 23.49
N VAL A 92 -18.63 -11.71 23.35
CA VAL A 92 -17.25 -12.02 22.93
C VAL A 92 -16.30 -11.50 24.01
N SER A 93 -15.43 -12.33 24.55
CA SER A 93 -14.48 -11.89 25.58
C SER A 93 -13.35 -11.01 25.01
N GLY A 94 -13.04 -11.16 23.72
CA GLY A 94 -12.19 -10.28 22.94
C GLY A 94 -12.99 -9.33 22.03
N SER A 95 -12.40 -8.98 20.89
CA SER A 95 -12.97 -8.03 19.93
C SER A 95 -13.72 -8.72 18.80
N ILE A 96 -14.70 -8.03 18.20
CA ILE A 96 -15.31 -8.40 16.92
C ILE A 96 -14.65 -7.53 15.85
N ILE A 97 -14.06 -8.16 14.83
CA ILE A 97 -13.09 -7.51 13.93
C ILE A 97 -13.46 -7.78 12.48
N ASN A 98 -13.76 -6.74 11.73
CA ASN A 98 -13.65 -6.68 10.27
C ASN A 98 -12.62 -5.59 9.96
N ALA A 99 -11.38 -6.01 9.71
CA ALA A 99 -10.24 -5.15 9.42
C ALA A 99 -10.02 -4.90 7.92
N GLU A 100 -10.73 -5.64 7.06
CA GLU A 100 -10.81 -5.29 5.65
C GLU A 100 -11.83 -4.18 5.44
N GLY A 101 -11.40 -3.09 4.81
CA GLY A 101 -12.22 -1.89 4.57
C GLY A 101 -13.10 -2.03 3.33
N ASP A 102 -12.65 -2.76 2.31
CA ASP A 102 -13.33 -2.80 1.02
C ASP A 102 -14.50 -3.79 0.97
N TYR A 103 -14.48 -4.84 1.79
CA TYR A 103 -15.49 -5.91 1.78
C TYR A 103 -15.62 -6.62 3.14
N GLY A 104 -16.70 -7.39 3.28
CA GLY A 104 -16.94 -8.26 4.42
C GLY A 104 -18.27 -9.01 4.28
N PRO A 105 -18.53 -10.01 5.15
CA PRO A 105 -19.76 -10.78 5.12
C PRO A 105 -20.96 -9.91 5.54
N TYR A 106 -22.15 -10.35 5.16
CA TYR A 106 -23.37 -9.80 5.74
C TYR A 106 -23.58 -10.35 7.16
N VAL A 107 -23.69 -9.47 8.15
CA VAL A 107 -23.80 -9.84 9.56
C VAL A 107 -25.17 -9.45 10.10
N PHE A 108 -25.91 -10.41 10.65
CA PHE A 108 -27.19 -10.17 11.32
C PHE A 108 -27.19 -10.70 12.74
N ILE A 109 -27.41 -9.82 13.71
CA ILE A 109 -27.50 -10.16 15.14
C ILE A 109 -28.87 -9.73 15.68
N ASN A 110 -29.72 -10.71 16.02
CA ASN A 110 -31.07 -10.46 16.54
C ASN A 110 -31.10 -10.16 18.05
N GLY A 111 -30.03 -9.61 18.59
CA GLY A 111 -29.85 -9.44 20.03
C GLY A 111 -28.79 -8.41 20.37
N ASN A 112 -28.38 -8.41 21.63
CA ASN A 112 -27.36 -7.49 22.13
C ASN A 112 -25.96 -8.02 21.87
N ILE A 113 -25.01 -7.11 21.62
CA ILE A 113 -23.58 -7.42 21.57
C ILE A 113 -22.91 -6.97 22.85
N VAL A 114 -22.05 -7.82 23.40
CA VAL A 114 -21.08 -7.47 24.44
C VAL A 114 -19.69 -7.89 23.97
N CYS A 115 -18.74 -6.96 23.88
CA CYS A 115 -17.38 -7.25 23.40
C CYS A 115 -16.32 -6.38 24.08
N GLN A 116 -15.03 -6.69 23.85
CA GLN A 116 -13.93 -5.79 24.19
C GLN A 116 -13.99 -4.52 23.34
N SER A 117 -13.83 -4.69 22.03
CA SER A 117 -13.94 -3.64 21.02
C SER A 117 -14.68 -4.19 19.80
N LEU A 118 -15.29 -3.28 19.04
CA LEU A 118 -15.94 -3.57 17.76
C LEU A 118 -15.25 -2.74 16.68
N LEU A 119 -14.56 -3.40 15.76
CA LEU A 119 -13.97 -2.78 14.58
C LEU A 119 -14.73 -3.26 13.34
N LEU A 120 -15.31 -2.34 12.57
CA LEU A 120 -16.05 -2.64 11.34
C LEU A 120 -15.51 -1.82 10.17
N GLY A 121 -15.05 -2.51 9.14
CA GLY A 121 -14.66 -1.97 7.84
C GLY A 121 -15.77 -2.20 6.82
N GLY A 122 -15.51 -2.99 5.78
CA GLY A 122 -16.37 -3.20 4.61
C GLY A 122 -17.60 -4.10 4.78
N ALA A 123 -17.82 -4.69 5.95
CA ALA A 123 -18.97 -5.57 6.20
C ALA A 123 -20.29 -4.80 6.29
N ILE A 124 -21.39 -5.44 5.91
CA ILE A 124 -22.76 -4.95 6.11
C ILE A 124 -23.31 -5.57 7.39
N VAL A 125 -23.55 -4.77 8.42
CA VAL A 125 -23.84 -5.23 9.79
C VAL A 125 -25.16 -4.69 10.32
N GLU A 126 -26.10 -5.60 10.58
CA GLU A 126 -27.43 -5.35 11.12
C GLU A 126 -27.54 -5.90 12.55
N ILE A 127 -27.70 -5.01 13.53
CA ILE A 127 -27.81 -5.37 14.95
C ILE A 127 -29.14 -4.85 15.50
N LYS A 128 -30.03 -5.77 15.90
CA LYS A 128 -31.37 -5.41 16.40
C LYS A 128 -31.40 -5.04 17.88
N GLY A 129 -30.34 -5.35 18.63
CA GLY A 129 -30.19 -4.98 20.05
C GLY A 129 -29.20 -3.85 20.30
N ASN A 130 -28.70 -3.78 21.53
CA ASN A 130 -27.70 -2.80 21.95
C ASN A 130 -26.28 -3.33 21.74
N ILE A 131 -25.34 -2.43 21.44
CA ILE A 131 -23.90 -2.73 21.45
C ILE A 131 -23.33 -2.21 22.77
N LYS A 132 -22.63 -3.06 23.50
CA LYS A 132 -21.82 -2.69 24.66
C LYS A 132 -20.38 -3.12 24.44
N ALA A 133 -19.49 -2.17 24.17
CA ALA A 133 -18.05 -2.41 24.08
C ALA A 133 -17.35 -1.94 25.35
N LYS A 134 -16.33 -2.68 25.78
CA LYS A 134 -15.48 -2.31 26.92
C LYS A 134 -14.57 -1.12 26.60
N GLU A 135 -14.13 -0.97 25.35
CA GLU A 135 -13.20 0.08 24.94
C GLU A 135 -13.71 0.94 23.78
N VAL A 136 -13.64 0.41 22.56
CA VAL A 136 -13.81 1.19 21.34
C VAL A 136 -14.84 0.51 20.46
N VAL A 137 -15.77 1.31 19.95
CA VAL A 137 -16.50 1.00 18.72
C VAL A 137 -15.90 1.89 17.63
N MET A 138 -15.34 1.30 16.58
CA MET A 138 -14.79 2.03 15.45
C MET A 138 -15.38 1.45 14.17
N THR A 139 -16.00 2.31 13.37
CA THR A 139 -16.44 1.98 12.03
C THR A 139 -15.70 2.87 11.05
N TYR A 140 -15.10 2.30 10.01
CA TYR A 140 -14.24 3.05 9.12
C TYR A 140 -14.37 2.59 7.67
N TYR A 141 -14.09 3.51 6.75
CA TYR A 141 -14.11 3.28 5.31
C TYR A 141 -15.51 3.01 4.72
N ASN A 142 -15.82 3.62 3.57
CA ASN A 142 -17.22 3.84 3.18
C ASN A 142 -17.88 2.70 2.42
N HIS A 143 -17.20 1.56 2.24
CA HIS A 143 -17.77 0.40 1.57
C HIS A 143 -18.67 -0.45 2.50
N GLY A 144 -18.50 -0.33 3.81
CA GLY A 144 -19.29 -1.04 4.80
C GLY A 144 -20.50 -0.29 5.33
N ASN A 145 -21.25 -0.97 6.18
CA ASN A 145 -22.40 -0.40 6.86
C ASN A 145 -22.63 -0.97 8.25
N LEU A 146 -22.99 -0.11 9.20
CA LEU A 146 -23.50 -0.52 10.51
C LEU A 146 -24.89 0.08 10.72
N ASN A 147 -25.85 -0.76 11.03
CA ASN A 147 -27.17 -0.36 11.48
C ASN A 147 -27.51 -1.03 12.83
N CYS A 148 -27.49 -0.23 13.89
CA CYS A 148 -27.83 -0.67 15.23
C CYS A 148 -29.21 -0.12 15.62
N SER A 149 -30.22 -0.97 15.72
CA SER A 149 -31.56 -0.55 16.14
C SER A 149 -31.62 -0.11 17.62
N GLY A 150 -30.62 -0.47 18.42
CA GLY A 150 -30.49 -0.10 19.83
C GLY A 150 -29.47 1.00 20.10
N SER A 151 -28.99 1.03 21.34
CA SER A 151 -27.96 1.98 21.77
C SER A 151 -26.54 1.44 21.60
N ILE A 152 -25.60 2.31 21.24
CA ILE A 152 -24.15 2.05 21.28
C ILE A 152 -23.61 2.59 22.60
N ASN A 153 -23.07 1.70 23.44
CA ASN A 153 -22.45 2.01 24.72
C ASN A 153 -20.96 1.63 24.68
N SER A 154 -20.09 2.64 24.72
CA SER A 154 -18.65 2.46 24.77
C SER A 154 -17.95 3.69 25.35
N PRO A 155 -16.75 3.54 25.94
CA PRO A 155 -15.93 4.68 26.30
C PRO A 155 -15.54 5.56 25.11
N VAL A 156 -15.19 4.92 23.99
CA VAL A 156 -14.80 5.60 22.74
C VAL A 156 -15.66 5.10 21.59
N PHE A 157 -16.20 6.01 20.79
CA PHE A 157 -16.93 5.69 19.57
C PHE A 157 -16.49 6.58 18.41
N ILE A 158 -15.99 5.95 17.34
CA ILE A 158 -15.41 6.60 16.17
C ILE A 158 -16.16 6.12 14.92
N VAL A 159 -16.67 7.06 14.13
CA VAL A 159 -17.17 6.85 12.77
C VAL A 159 -16.28 7.66 11.84
N ASN A 160 -15.50 6.99 10.99
CA ASN A 160 -14.53 7.62 10.10
C ASN A 160 -14.74 7.20 8.65
N ASP A 161 -15.39 8.05 7.86
CA ASP A 161 -15.85 7.77 6.50
C ASP A 161 -16.64 6.46 6.40
N HIS A 162 -17.63 6.25 7.28
CA HIS A 162 -18.41 5.02 7.27
C HIS A 162 -19.91 5.29 7.41
N HIS A 163 -20.75 4.43 6.82
CA HIS A 163 -22.19 4.51 6.92
C HIS A 163 -22.69 3.86 8.21
N THR A 164 -22.80 4.65 9.29
CA THR A 164 -23.19 4.16 10.63
C THR A 164 -24.49 4.79 11.11
N ALA A 165 -25.51 3.96 11.32
CA ALA A 165 -26.81 4.34 11.87
C ALA A 165 -27.04 3.65 13.23
N PHE A 166 -27.56 4.40 14.20
CA PHE A 166 -27.89 3.90 15.53
C PHE A 166 -29.04 4.69 16.15
N ALA A 167 -29.80 4.07 17.07
CA ALA A 167 -30.91 4.75 17.74
C ALA A 167 -30.46 5.72 18.84
N GLU A 168 -29.42 5.36 19.60
CA GLU A 168 -28.90 6.17 20.70
C GLU A 168 -27.39 5.92 20.89
N LYS A 169 -26.62 6.94 21.28
CA LYS A 169 -25.23 6.78 21.71
C LYS A 169 -25.09 7.13 23.19
N LYS A 170 -24.36 6.28 23.94
CA LYS A 170 -24.03 6.42 25.36
C LYS A 170 -22.51 6.35 25.50
N ILE A 171 -21.86 7.49 25.28
CA ILE A 171 -20.40 7.58 25.14
C ILE A 171 -19.79 8.27 26.35
N ASP A 172 -18.84 7.61 27.01
CA ASP A 172 -18.29 8.10 28.28
C ASP A 172 -17.11 9.07 28.11
N LEU A 173 -16.24 8.85 27.11
CA LEU A 173 -14.96 9.58 27.00
C LEU A 173 -14.79 10.35 25.70
N PHE A 174 -14.95 9.70 24.55
CA PHE A 174 -14.63 10.30 23.25
C PHE A 174 -15.59 9.87 22.15
N TYR A 175 -16.09 10.84 21.40
CA TYR A 175 -16.94 10.62 20.24
C TYR A 175 -16.42 11.41 19.05
N TYR A 176 -16.31 10.72 17.90
CA TYR A 176 -15.98 11.29 16.61
C TYR A 176 -16.90 10.70 15.54
N ASN A 177 -17.44 11.55 14.68
CA ASN A 177 -18.19 11.16 13.50
C ASN A 177 -18.02 12.26 12.46
N ASP A 178 -17.29 11.95 11.39
CA ASP A 178 -16.98 12.86 10.29
C ASP A 178 -18.21 13.36 9.51
N ARG A 179 -19.37 12.72 9.73
CA ARG A 179 -20.66 13.07 9.12
C ARG A 179 -21.61 13.83 10.07
N ASP A 180 -21.23 14.03 11.32
CA ASP A 180 -21.98 14.82 12.32
C ASP A 180 -21.26 16.15 12.66
N GLU A 181 -21.91 16.99 13.47
CA GLU A 181 -21.23 18.11 14.12
C GLU A 181 -20.24 17.57 15.18
N ILE A 182 -18.96 17.84 14.97
CA ILE A 182 -17.88 17.39 15.85
C ILE A 182 -17.66 18.42 16.96
N ASP A 183 -17.47 17.96 18.20
CA ASP A 183 -17.04 18.85 19.28
C ASP A 183 -15.64 19.40 18.93
N PRO A 184 -15.42 20.73 18.91
CA PRO A 184 -14.13 21.31 18.49
C PRO A 184 -12.90 20.74 19.20
N LYS A 185 -13.04 20.20 20.43
CA LYS A 185 -11.92 19.57 21.15
C LYS A 185 -11.54 18.18 20.59
N ASN A 186 -12.46 17.55 19.86
CA ASN A 186 -12.33 16.22 19.26
C ASN A 186 -12.04 16.29 17.75
N GLU A 187 -11.95 17.49 17.16
CA GLU A 187 -11.60 17.67 15.76
C GLU A 187 -10.20 17.09 15.46
N CYS A 188 -10.09 16.49 14.29
CA CYS A 188 -8.82 16.07 13.72
C CYS A 188 -8.13 17.27 13.05
N GLU A 189 -6.80 17.19 12.95
CA GLU A 189 -5.97 18.19 12.28
C GLU A 189 -5.44 17.58 10.98
N TYR A 190 -5.48 18.32 9.87
CA TYR A 190 -4.90 17.86 8.61
C TYR A 190 -3.42 18.27 8.56
N ASP A 191 -2.54 17.30 8.29
CA ASP A 191 -1.12 17.56 8.06
C ASP A 191 -0.88 17.80 6.57
N ASP A 192 -0.62 19.04 6.17
CA ASP A 192 -0.36 19.40 4.78
C ASP A 192 0.94 18.78 4.22
N GLU A 193 1.89 18.39 5.07
CA GLU A 193 3.17 17.79 4.65
C GLU A 193 3.02 16.31 4.35
N THR A 194 2.33 15.56 5.22
CA THR A 194 2.14 14.11 5.03
C THR A 194 0.86 13.79 4.26
N GLY A 195 -0.10 14.70 4.26
CA GLY A 195 -1.46 14.50 3.74
C GLY A 195 -2.35 13.68 4.68
N ASP A 196 -1.91 13.41 5.91
CA ASP A 196 -2.61 12.58 6.88
C ASP A 196 -3.60 13.38 7.72
N GLU A 197 -4.67 12.70 8.14
CA GLU A 197 -5.56 13.20 9.18
C GLU A 197 -5.06 12.76 10.56
N ILE A 198 -4.66 13.74 11.36
CA ILE A 198 -4.12 13.56 12.72
C ILE A 198 -5.26 13.57 13.72
N ILE A 199 -5.37 12.50 14.50
CA ILE A 199 -6.41 12.36 15.51
C ILE A 199 -6.24 13.39 16.63
N SER A 200 -7.37 13.83 17.18
CA SER A 200 -7.40 14.86 18.23
C SER A 200 -6.50 14.54 19.43
N ASN A 201 -5.98 15.60 20.05
CA ASN A 201 -5.26 15.51 21.32
C ASN A 201 -6.08 14.82 22.43
N GLU A 202 -7.40 14.95 22.41
CA GLU A 202 -8.27 14.31 23.40
C GLU A 202 -8.29 12.81 23.24
N LEU A 203 -8.38 12.28 22.01
CA LEU A 203 -8.28 10.84 21.77
C LEU A 203 -6.89 10.31 22.16
N ARG A 204 -5.80 10.97 21.72
CA ARG A 204 -4.41 10.55 22.04
C ARG A 204 -4.15 10.40 23.53
N LYS A 205 -4.72 11.30 24.35
CA LYS A 205 -4.61 11.21 25.81
C LYS A 205 -5.22 9.92 26.38
N LEU A 206 -6.20 9.31 25.73
CA LEU A 206 -6.88 8.11 26.21
C LEU A 206 -6.13 6.82 25.85
N LEU A 207 -5.33 6.85 24.79
CA LEU A 207 -4.63 5.69 24.26
C LEU A 207 -3.49 5.23 25.19
N ASP A 208 -3.25 3.92 25.22
CA ASP A 208 -2.12 3.30 25.91
C ASP A 208 -0.79 3.60 25.22
N ASN A 209 -0.79 3.57 23.88
CA ASN A 209 0.34 4.01 23.08
C ASN A 209 0.16 5.46 22.63
N PRO A 210 0.86 6.43 23.23
CA PRO A 210 0.73 7.85 22.88
C PRO A 210 1.38 8.20 21.53
N LEU A 211 2.07 7.24 20.88
CA LEU A 211 2.69 7.43 19.56
C LEU A 211 1.71 7.28 18.40
N ILE A 212 0.47 6.86 18.68
CA ILE A 212 -0.60 6.78 17.68
C ILE A 212 -1.06 8.21 17.37
N GLU A 213 -0.98 8.57 16.09
CA GLU A 213 -1.32 9.88 15.56
C GLU A 213 -2.43 9.84 14.52
N THR A 214 -2.68 8.71 13.85
CA THR A 214 -3.73 8.59 12.82
C THR A 214 -4.77 7.54 13.17
N PHE A 215 -5.96 7.63 12.55
CA PHE A 215 -6.97 6.58 12.68
C PHE A 215 -6.49 5.25 12.11
N GLU A 216 -5.73 5.25 11.00
CA GLU A 216 -5.15 4.04 10.42
C GLU A 216 -4.22 3.31 11.41
N GLU A 217 -3.44 4.06 12.20
CA GLU A 217 -2.58 3.48 13.24
C GLU A 217 -3.39 2.85 14.38
N LEU A 218 -4.48 3.49 14.82
CA LEU A 218 -5.39 2.96 15.84
C LEU A 218 -6.15 1.72 15.34
N GLU A 219 -6.63 1.76 14.10
CA GLU A 219 -7.29 0.65 13.42
C GLU A 219 -6.39 -0.59 13.42
N ARG A 220 -5.10 -0.45 13.09
CA ARG A 220 -4.14 -1.58 13.12
C ARG A 220 -3.96 -2.20 14.51
N ASP A 221 -4.17 -1.44 15.59
CA ASP A 221 -4.18 -1.99 16.95
C ASP A 221 -5.49 -2.74 17.24
N LEU A 222 -6.63 -2.15 16.87
CA LEU A 222 -7.94 -2.77 17.02
C LEU A 222 -8.06 -4.07 16.20
N ALA A 223 -7.50 -4.10 14.99
CA ALA A 223 -7.44 -5.28 14.10
C ALA A 223 -6.61 -6.43 14.69
N ARG A 224 -5.67 -6.13 15.60
CA ARG A 224 -4.94 -7.14 16.38
C ARG A 224 -5.71 -7.59 17.63
N GLY A 225 -6.89 -7.02 17.88
CA GLY A 225 -7.71 -7.24 19.07
C GLY A 225 -7.07 -6.70 20.34
N GLU A 226 -6.25 -5.67 20.22
CA GLU A 226 -5.52 -5.09 21.34
C GLU A 226 -6.44 -4.35 22.30
N LEU A 227 -5.99 -4.25 23.56
CA LEU A 227 -6.52 -3.26 24.47
C LEU A 227 -5.81 -1.92 24.20
N VAL A 228 -6.55 -0.91 23.77
CA VAL A 228 -5.98 0.36 23.30
C VAL A 228 -6.15 1.51 24.28
N LEU A 229 -7.04 1.39 25.28
CA LEU A 229 -7.24 2.45 26.28
C LEU A 229 -6.45 2.17 27.55
N LYS A 230 -5.69 3.18 28.00
CA LYS A 230 -4.85 3.10 29.21
C LYS A 230 -5.63 2.68 30.47
N GLN A 231 -6.91 3.07 30.57
CA GLN A 231 -7.76 2.77 31.73
C GLN A 231 -8.03 1.27 31.93
N ASN A 232 -7.86 0.47 30.87
CA ASN A 232 -8.10 -0.96 30.90
C ASN A 232 -6.85 -1.79 31.21
N ASN A 233 -5.73 -1.13 31.52
CA ASN A 233 -4.44 -1.73 31.87
C ASN A 233 -4.00 -2.80 30.85
N PRO A 234 -3.71 -2.43 29.60
CA PRO A 234 -3.23 -3.38 28.59
C PRO A 234 -1.99 -4.15 29.06
N PRO A 235 -1.80 -5.41 28.60
CA PRO A 235 -0.60 -6.18 28.92
C PRO A 235 0.67 -5.48 28.42
N ALA A 236 1.71 -5.46 29.26
CA ALA A 236 3.00 -4.90 28.88
C ALA A 236 3.58 -5.62 27.65
N LYS A 237 4.02 -4.85 26.66
CA LYS A 237 4.62 -5.35 25.41
C LYS A 237 6.10 -5.63 25.58
N THR A 238 6.57 -6.77 25.08
CA THR A 238 8.00 -7.14 25.09
C THR A 238 8.71 -6.61 23.84
N TYR A 239 10.04 -6.76 23.80
CA TYR A 239 10.80 -6.47 22.58
C TYR A 239 10.37 -7.36 21.41
N GLU A 240 10.14 -8.65 21.68
CA GLU A 240 9.71 -9.63 20.66
C GLU A 240 8.38 -9.24 20.04
N TYR A 241 7.44 -8.72 20.83
CA TYR A 241 6.18 -8.18 20.31
C TYR A 241 6.43 -7.06 19.29
N TRP A 242 7.24 -6.06 19.64
CA TRP A 242 7.54 -4.94 18.73
C TRP A 242 8.33 -5.39 17.51
N ARG A 243 9.24 -6.35 17.68
CA ARG A 243 10.00 -6.96 16.59
C ARG A 243 9.07 -7.63 15.58
N ASP A 244 8.17 -8.48 16.03
CA ASP A 244 7.25 -9.21 15.14
C ASP A 244 6.25 -8.27 14.48
N ARG A 245 5.82 -7.23 15.20
CA ARG A 245 4.98 -6.15 14.67
C ARG A 245 5.65 -5.39 13.53
N VAL A 246 6.90 -4.98 13.70
CA VAL A 246 7.70 -4.28 12.66
C VAL A 246 8.03 -5.20 11.47
N LEU A 247 8.24 -6.50 11.71
CA LEU A 247 8.43 -7.46 10.62
C LEU A 247 7.19 -7.62 9.74
N ALA A 248 6.00 -7.55 10.34
CA ALA A 248 4.75 -7.62 9.60
C ALA A 248 4.48 -6.33 8.81
N ASN A 249 4.77 -5.16 9.40
CA ASN A 249 4.65 -3.86 8.73
C ASN A 249 5.74 -2.90 9.21
N TYR A 250 6.63 -2.49 8.30
CA TYR A 250 7.76 -1.61 8.63
C TYR A 250 7.31 -0.25 9.19
N ARG A 251 6.12 0.25 8.82
CA ARG A 251 5.58 1.54 9.30
C ARG A 251 5.33 1.52 10.80
N ASP A 252 5.06 0.35 11.38
CA ASP A 252 4.82 0.23 12.82
C ASP A 252 6.05 0.56 13.67
N ILE A 253 7.24 0.74 13.07
CA ILE A 253 8.40 1.25 13.78
C ILE A 253 8.17 2.67 14.35
N LYS A 254 7.27 3.45 13.74
CA LYS A 254 6.81 4.75 14.28
C LYS A 254 6.17 4.59 15.66
N LEU A 255 5.44 3.49 15.87
CA LEU A 255 4.68 3.20 17.08
C LEU A 255 5.49 2.52 18.19
N VAL A 256 6.77 2.21 17.94
CA VAL A 256 7.63 1.53 18.92
C VAL A 256 8.11 2.52 19.99
N PRO A 257 7.84 2.26 21.28
CA PRO A 257 8.36 3.07 22.38
C PRO A 257 9.89 3.17 22.34
N LYS A 258 10.44 4.34 22.70
CA LYS A 258 11.88 4.63 22.65
C LYS A 258 12.77 3.54 23.25
N GLN A 259 12.33 2.91 24.35
CA GLN A 259 13.08 1.85 25.03
C GLN A 259 13.24 0.55 24.21
N PHE A 260 12.34 0.29 23.26
CA PHE A 260 12.38 -0.88 22.37
C PHE A 260 12.87 -0.56 20.96
N LYS A 261 13.00 0.73 20.62
CA LYS A 261 13.48 1.23 19.33
C LYS A 261 15.00 1.17 19.24
N THR A 262 15.55 -0.04 19.36
CA THR A 262 16.99 -0.32 19.35
C THR A 262 17.56 -0.21 17.94
N GLU A 263 18.89 -0.06 17.84
CA GLU A 263 19.60 -0.09 16.56
C GLU A 263 19.33 -1.41 15.80
N GLU A 264 19.24 -2.53 16.52
CA GLU A 264 18.90 -3.84 15.95
C GLU A 264 17.53 -3.83 15.26
N LEU A 265 16.50 -3.31 15.93
CA LEU A 265 15.15 -3.22 15.37
C LEU A 265 15.07 -2.25 14.19
N CYS A 266 15.77 -1.12 14.28
CA CYS A 266 15.87 -0.15 13.18
C CYS A 266 16.55 -0.78 11.95
N ASN A 267 17.67 -1.47 12.15
CA ASN A 267 18.38 -2.19 11.10
C ASN A 267 17.51 -3.29 10.49
N LEU A 268 16.73 -3.99 11.30
CA LEU A 268 15.79 -5.01 10.83
C LEU A 268 14.73 -4.41 9.90
N ALA A 269 14.11 -3.28 10.25
CA ALA A 269 13.16 -2.59 9.39
C ALA A 269 13.80 -2.10 8.07
N LEU A 270 14.97 -1.47 8.18
CA LEU A 270 15.74 -0.95 7.04
C LEU A 270 16.27 -2.04 6.10
N ASN A 271 16.58 -3.22 6.64
CA ASN A 271 16.96 -4.38 5.84
C ASN A 271 15.78 -4.91 5.02
N SER A 272 14.54 -4.71 5.46
CA SER A 272 13.35 -5.04 4.66
C SER A 272 13.09 -3.97 3.60
N THR A 273 13.12 -2.69 3.97
CA THR A 273 12.86 -1.58 3.05
C THR A 273 13.51 -0.28 3.53
N PHE A 274 14.09 0.49 2.59
CA PHE A 274 14.63 1.82 2.92
C PHE A 274 13.51 2.81 3.30
N HIS A 275 12.25 2.55 2.93
CA HIS A 275 11.10 3.38 3.32
C HIS A 275 10.86 3.43 4.84
N ALA A 276 11.54 2.60 5.64
CA ALA A 276 11.51 2.72 7.09
C ALA A 276 12.34 3.90 7.64
N LEU A 277 13.29 4.45 6.86
CA LEU A 277 14.22 5.48 7.30
C LEU A 277 13.57 6.73 7.91
N PRO A 278 12.47 7.29 7.35
CA PRO A 278 11.80 8.46 7.92
C PRO A 278 11.28 8.25 9.34
N PHE A 279 11.04 7.00 9.75
CA PHE A 279 10.53 6.66 11.08
C PHE A 279 11.63 6.31 12.09
N ILE A 280 12.90 6.37 11.68
CA ILE A 280 14.06 6.12 12.55
C ILE A 280 14.46 7.42 13.25
N ASN A 281 14.90 7.32 14.51
CA ASN A 281 15.40 8.48 15.25
C ASN A 281 16.60 9.09 14.51
N GLN A 282 16.59 10.42 14.33
CA GLN A 282 17.63 11.15 13.62
C GLN A 282 19.04 10.88 14.18
N ASP A 283 19.17 10.70 15.50
CA ASP A 283 20.44 10.39 16.16
C ASP A 283 21.07 9.04 15.72
N LEU A 284 20.27 8.14 15.14
CA LEU A 284 20.72 6.83 14.62
C LEU A 284 21.04 6.89 13.13
N ILE A 285 20.69 7.96 12.43
CA ILE A 285 20.95 8.12 11.00
C ILE A 285 22.38 8.66 10.84
N THR A 286 23.25 7.84 10.25
CA THR A 286 24.64 8.19 9.97
C THR A 286 24.91 8.15 8.47
N TYR A 287 25.96 8.83 8.03
CA TYR A 287 26.39 8.74 6.63
C TYR A 287 26.69 7.28 6.22
N GLU A 288 27.28 6.47 7.09
CA GLU A 288 27.56 5.05 6.81
C GLU A 288 26.27 4.25 6.59
N LEU A 289 25.22 4.52 7.38
CA LEU A 289 23.91 3.91 7.18
C LEU A 289 23.30 4.34 5.84
N CYS A 290 23.34 5.63 5.53
CA CYS A 290 22.88 6.17 4.25
C CYS A 290 23.61 5.53 3.06
N GLU A 291 24.94 5.42 3.11
CA GLU A 291 25.75 4.76 2.08
C GLU A 291 25.36 3.28 1.94
N LYS A 292 25.15 2.57 3.05
CA LYS A 292 24.72 1.17 3.05
C LYS A 292 23.35 0.98 2.37
N LEU A 293 22.39 1.86 2.65
CA LEU A 293 21.06 1.83 2.03
C LEU A 293 21.15 2.07 0.52
N VAL A 294 21.88 3.11 0.12
CA VAL A 294 22.08 3.48 -1.29
C VAL A 294 22.84 2.39 -2.05
N SER A 295 23.81 1.74 -1.41
CA SER A 295 24.56 0.63 -2.00
C SER A 295 23.69 -0.61 -2.23
N LYS A 296 22.59 -0.76 -1.48
CA LYS A 296 21.62 -1.84 -1.69
C LYS A 296 20.60 -1.47 -2.76
N ASP A 297 20.12 -0.24 -2.74
CA ASP A 297 19.21 0.30 -3.76
C ASP A 297 19.42 1.81 -3.95
N GLY A 298 19.81 2.23 -5.16
CA GLY A 298 20.03 3.65 -5.47
C GLY A 298 18.81 4.55 -5.21
N PHE A 299 17.59 3.98 -5.22
CA PHE A 299 16.37 4.71 -4.87
C PHE A 299 16.27 5.12 -3.40
N ALA A 300 17.09 4.56 -2.52
CA ALA A 300 17.11 4.94 -1.11
C ALA A 300 17.47 6.42 -0.90
N ILE A 301 18.13 7.07 -1.88
CA ILE A 301 18.47 8.50 -1.80
C ILE A 301 17.25 9.40 -1.56
N GLN A 302 16.06 9.00 -2.02
CA GLN A 302 14.84 9.79 -1.90
C GLN A 302 14.32 9.96 -0.46
N VAL A 303 14.74 9.09 0.47
CA VAL A 303 14.32 9.13 1.89
C VAL A 303 15.45 9.56 2.82
N ILE A 304 16.64 9.82 2.29
CA ILE A 304 17.81 10.21 3.07
C ILE A 304 17.67 11.69 3.45
N PRO A 305 17.89 12.06 4.73
CA PRO A 305 17.86 13.47 5.12
C PRO A 305 18.88 14.30 4.34
N ASP A 306 18.47 15.49 3.89
CA ASP A 306 19.25 16.37 3.00
C ASP A 306 20.69 16.60 3.49
N GLN A 307 20.89 16.72 4.80
CA GLN A 307 22.20 16.91 5.44
C GLN A 307 23.22 15.79 5.16
N PHE A 308 22.76 14.60 4.75
CA PHE A 308 23.61 13.47 4.37
C PHE A 308 23.74 13.30 2.86
N ILE A 309 22.95 14.01 2.05
CA ILE A 309 23.05 13.94 0.60
C ILE A 309 24.26 14.75 0.14
N THR A 310 25.35 14.04 -0.13
CA THR A 310 26.58 14.62 -0.69
C THR A 310 26.74 14.26 -2.16
N LYS A 311 27.73 14.89 -2.81
CA LYS A 311 28.15 14.50 -4.16
C LYS A 311 28.55 13.03 -4.22
N GLU A 312 29.33 12.55 -3.27
CA GLU A 312 29.80 11.15 -3.20
C GLU A 312 28.62 10.18 -3.08
N LEU A 313 27.66 10.48 -2.20
CA LEU A 313 26.47 9.66 -2.02
C LEU A 313 25.57 9.68 -3.27
N SER A 314 25.47 10.82 -3.95
CA SER A 314 24.73 10.97 -5.21
C SER A 314 25.32 10.10 -6.33
N PHE A 315 26.65 10.08 -6.46
CA PHE A 315 27.34 9.17 -7.38
C PHE A 315 27.11 7.71 -7.00
N LYS A 316 27.19 7.38 -5.71
CA LYS A 316 26.89 6.03 -5.22
C LYS A 316 25.46 5.59 -5.56
N ALA A 317 24.49 6.49 -5.43
CA ALA A 317 23.10 6.23 -5.81
C ALA A 317 22.93 6.00 -7.30
N ALA A 318 23.62 6.79 -8.12
CA ALA A 318 23.68 6.59 -9.56
C ALA A 318 24.29 5.22 -9.92
N GLU A 319 25.38 4.79 -9.28
CA GLU A 319 25.99 3.48 -9.49
C GLU A 319 25.04 2.31 -9.21
N ASN A 320 24.14 2.47 -8.23
CA ASN A 320 23.19 1.45 -7.76
C ASN A 320 21.77 1.62 -8.33
N GLY A 321 21.62 2.44 -9.38
CA GLY A 321 20.41 2.51 -10.19
C GLY A 321 19.30 3.39 -9.61
N THR A 322 19.57 4.69 -9.49
CA THR A 322 18.59 5.73 -9.11
C THR A 322 18.05 6.52 -10.32
N MET A 323 17.23 7.55 -10.07
CA MET A 323 16.74 8.51 -11.06
C MET A 323 17.37 9.89 -10.83
N LEU A 324 17.55 10.65 -11.91
CA LEU A 324 18.20 11.97 -11.84
C LEU A 324 17.40 12.94 -10.97
N ARG A 325 16.07 12.99 -11.13
CA ARG A 325 15.16 13.83 -10.34
C ARG A 325 15.18 13.60 -8.82
N LEU A 326 15.78 12.50 -8.36
CA LEU A 326 15.93 12.19 -6.93
C LEU A 326 17.27 12.69 -6.35
N ILE A 327 18.13 13.26 -7.19
CA ILE A 327 19.40 13.85 -6.79
C ILE A 327 19.25 15.38 -6.83
N PRO A 328 19.78 16.11 -5.82
CA PRO A 328 19.83 17.57 -5.86
C PRO A 328 20.58 18.11 -7.10
N GLU A 329 20.00 19.10 -7.76
CA GLU A 329 20.52 19.68 -9.01
C GLU A 329 21.93 20.28 -8.85
N GLU A 330 22.30 20.71 -7.64
CA GLU A 330 23.64 21.21 -7.30
C GLU A 330 24.75 20.18 -7.49
N TYR A 331 24.42 18.89 -7.47
CA TYR A 331 25.37 17.80 -7.71
C TYR A 331 25.40 17.33 -9.17
N TYR A 332 24.56 17.89 -10.03
CA TYR A 332 24.52 17.49 -11.43
C TYR A 332 25.84 17.82 -12.14
N SER A 333 26.33 16.82 -12.87
CA SER A 333 27.41 16.94 -13.83
C SER A 333 27.09 16.04 -15.01
N GLU A 334 27.72 16.30 -16.16
CA GLU A 334 27.58 15.42 -17.33
C GLU A 334 27.96 13.97 -16.97
N GLU A 335 29.01 13.78 -16.17
CA GLU A 335 29.42 12.47 -15.68
C GLU A 335 28.32 11.77 -14.85
N LEU A 336 27.71 12.48 -13.91
CA LEU A 336 26.65 11.91 -13.07
C LEU A 336 25.41 11.56 -13.89
N ILE A 337 24.99 12.45 -14.80
CA ILE A 337 23.83 12.22 -15.66
C ILE A 337 24.05 10.97 -16.52
N LEU A 338 25.22 10.86 -17.14
CA LEU A 338 25.59 9.68 -17.92
C LEU A 338 25.62 8.41 -17.08
N LEU A 339 26.11 8.50 -15.85
CA LEU A 339 26.13 7.37 -14.92
C LEU A 339 24.70 6.91 -14.59
N VAL A 340 23.80 7.83 -14.24
CA VAL A 340 22.37 7.54 -14.00
C VAL A 340 21.75 6.90 -15.24
N PHE A 341 22.03 7.42 -16.43
CA PHE A 341 21.45 6.90 -17.68
C PHE A 341 21.88 5.47 -17.98
N ARG A 342 23.14 5.14 -17.70
CA ARG A 342 23.73 3.81 -17.93
C ARG A 342 23.33 2.79 -16.87
N LYS A 343 23.14 3.22 -15.62
CA LYS A 343 22.88 2.34 -14.46
C LYS A 343 21.42 2.29 -14.03
N GLY A 344 20.61 3.25 -14.44
CA GLY A 344 19.21 3.35 -14.08
C GLY A 344 18.43 2.08 -14.43
N LYS A 345 17.61 1.61 -13.49
CA LYS A 345 16.70 0.47 -13.67
C LYS A 345 15.59 0.75 -14.70
N HIS A 346 15.31 2.03 -14.95
CA HIS A 346 14.29 2.50 -15.89
C HIS A 346 14.89 3.18 -17.12
N GLU A 347 14.03 3.54 -18.07
CA GLU A 347 14.42 4.40 -19.19
C GLU A 347 14.80 5.80 -18.65
N PRO A 348 15.97 6.37 -18.98
CA PRO A 348 16.35 7.70 -18.55
C PRO A 348 15.44 8.67 -19.26
N ASP A 349 14.86 9.54 -18.45
CA ASP A 349 14.07 10.63 -18.92
C ASP A 349 14.99 11.83 -19.18
N ILE A 350 15.24 12.12 -20.46
CA ILE A 350 16.02 13.30 -20.84
C ILE A 350 15.32 14.61 -20.42
N ASN A 351 14.02 14.57 -20.13
CA ASN A 351 13.28 15.74 -19.64
C ASN A 351 13.66 16.09 -18.18
N ASP A 352 14.24 15.14 -17.42
CA ASP A 352 14.76 15.41 -16.07
C ASP A 352 16.10 16.18 -16.11
N VAL A 353 16.73 16.31 -17.28
CA VAL A 353 18.02 16.99 -17.43
C VAL A 353 17.81 18.48 -17.76
N PRO A 354 18.29 19.41 -16.92
CA PRO A 354 18.22 20.84 -17.21
C PRO A 354 18.96 21.19 -18.50
N SER A 355 18.41 22.11 -19.30
CA SER A 355 18.97 22.53 -20.60
C SER A 355 20.46 22.85 -20.59
N ARG A 356 20.99 23.42 -19.50
CA ARG A 356 22.43 23.73 -19.37
C ARG A 356 23.35 22.52 -19.40
N PHE A 357 22.83 21.32 -19.14
CA PHE A 357 23.56 20.05 -19.20
C PHE A 357 23.28 19.26 -20.49
N ILE A 358 22.33 19.72 -21.33
CA ILE A 358 22.05 19.09 -22.62
C ILE A 358 23.15 19.50 -23.61
N THR A 359 24.19 18.67 -23.70
CA THR A 359 25.29 18.81 -24.65
C THR A 359 25.14 17.82 -25.81
N GLU A 360 25.82 18.06 -26.93
CA GLU A 360 25.89 17.08 -28.03
C GLU A 360 26.42 15.73 -27.54
N ASN A 361 27.49 15.74 -26.73
CA ASN A 361 28.09 14.53 -26.18
C ASN A 361 27.13 13.76 -25.27
N LEU A 362 26.37 14.44 -24.40
CA LEU A 362 25.34 13.80 -23.59
C LEU A 362 24.29 13.13 -24.47
N LEU A 363 23.81 13.80 -25.52
CA LEU A 363 22.81 13.24 -26.43
C LEU A 363 23.34 12.05 -27.24
N VAL A 364 24.61 12.09 -27.66
CA VAL A 364 25.27 10.95 -28.30
C VAL A 364 25.24 9.73 -27.37
N GLU A 365 25.67 9.90 -26.12
CA GLU A 365 25.67 8.80 -25.15
C GLU A 365 24.25 8.33 -24.78
N TYR A 366 23.28 9.25 -24.71
CA TYR A 366 21.86 8.93 -24.51
C TYR A 366 21.27 8.10 -25.67
N VAL A 367 21.71 8.31 -26.90
CA VAL A 367 21.31 7.45 -28.02
C VAL A 367 22.00 6.09 -27.94
N LYS A 368 23.30 6.06 -27.60
CA LYS A 368 24.08 4.81 -27.52
C LYS A 368 23.50 3.78 -26.55
N ILE A 369 22.88 4.22 -25.45
CA ILE A 369 22.21 3.34 -24.48
C ILE A 369 20.88 2.75 -25.01
N GLY A 370 20.41 3.14 -26.20
CA GLY A 370 19.26 2.54 -26.88
C GLY A 370 17.89 3.17 -26.59
N LYS A 371 17.87 4.29 -25.85
CA LYS A 371 16.66 4.83 -25.19
C LYS A 371 16.18 6.17 -25.81
N GLY A 372 16.69 6.53 -26.99
CA GLY A 372 16.58 7.84 -27.64
C GLY A 372 15.19 8.39 -28.00
N LEU A 373 14.08 7.90 -27.42
CA LEU A 373 12.71 8.29 -27.76
C LEU A 373 12.48 9.82 -27.77
N TRP A 374 13.13 10.54 -26.85
CA TRP A 374 12.95 11.97 -26.67
C TRP A 374 14.03 12.83 -27.33
N LEU A 375 14.93 12.24 -28.13
CA LEU A 375 16.02 12.96 -28.79
C LEU A 375 15.52 14.15 -29.61
N ASP A 376 14.46 13.96 -30.41
CA ASP A 376 13.91 15.00 -31.29
C ASP A 376 13.48 16.24 -30.52
N LYS A 377 12.81 16.02 -29.39
CA LYS A 377 12.35 17.09 -28.49
C LYS A 377 13.55 17.78 -27.84
N ALA A 378 14.51 17.01 -27.31
CA ALA A 378 15.70 17.54 -26.64
C ALA A 378 16.56 18.39 -27.60
N CYS A 379 16.82 17.91 -28.82
CA CYS A 379 17.55 18.64 -29.86
C CYS A 379 16.85 19.97 -30.20
N LYS A 380 15.53 19.92 -30.47
CA LYS A 380 14.75 21.10 -30.85
C LYS A 380 14.73 22.18 -29.76
N GLN A 381 14.57 21.78 -28.50
CA GLN A 381 14.49 22.73 -27.38
C GLN A 381 15.84 23.38 -27.05
N ASN A 382 16.95 22.70 -27.34
CA ASN A 382 18.29 23.18 -27.01
C ASN A 382 19.08 23.68 -28.25
N GLY A 383 18.45 23.73 -29.43
CA GLY A 383 19.08 24.23 -30.65
C GLY A 383 20.22 23.35 -31.20
N ILE A 384 20.19 22.05 -30.90
CA ILE A 384 21.22 21.08 -31.33
C ILE A 384 20.75 20.37 -32.60
N ASP A 385 21.65 20.20 -33.57
CA ASP A 385 21.35 19.44 -34.78
C ASP A 385 21.27 17.93 -34.49
N LYS A 386 20.06 17.38 -34.61
CA LYS A 386 19.80 15.95 -34.44
C LYS A 386 20.61 15.09 -35.41
N LEU A 387 20.77 15.51 -36.66
CA LEU A 387 21.46 14.69 -37.64
C LEU A 387 22.94 14.57 -37.25
N HIS A 388 23.57 15.68 -36.87
CA HIS A 388 24.94 15.70 -36.40
C HIS A 388 25.17 14.77 -35.19
N VAL A 389 24.25 14.77 -34.22
CA VAL A 389 24.30 13.84 -33.06
C VAL A 389 24.24 12.38 -33.52
N LEU A 390 23.33 12.04 -34.44
CA LEU A 390 23.18 10.67 -34.95
C LEU A 390 24.40 10.22 -35.77
N GLU A 391 25.01 11.12 -36.54
CA GLU A 391 26.28 10.87 -37.24
C GLU A 391 27.40 10.53 -36.26
N GLN A 392 27.56 11.31 -35.17
CA GLN A 392 28.54 11.03 -34.12
C GLN A 392 28.29 9.67 -33.41
N VAL A 393 27.02 9.27 -33.24
CA VAL A 393 26.67 7.93 -32.73
C VAL A 393 27.09 6.84 -33.70
N ILE A 394 26.85 7.04 -35.00
CA ILE A 394 27.26 6.10 -36.05
C ILE A 394 28.78 5.98 -36.08
N ASP A 395 29.52 7.09 -35.97
CA ASP A 395 31.00 7.10 -35.96
C ASP A 395 31.58 6.38 -34.74
N SER A 396 30.82 6.30 -33.64
CA SER A 396 31.26 5.65 -32.41
C SER A 396 31.32 4.13 -32.49
N GLY A 397 30.65 3.50 -33.45
CA GLY A 397 30.71 2.04 -33.63
C GLY A 397 29.48 1.45 -34.33
N ILE A 398 29.68 0.35 -35.04
CA ILE A 398 28.62 -0.31 -35.80
C ILE A 398 27.56 -0.94 -34.89
N GLU A 399 27.95 -1.32 -33.67
CA GLU A 399 27.07 -1.83 -32.63
C GLU A 399 25.90 -0.87 -32.30
N TYR A 400 26.12 0.45 -32.41
CA TYR A 400 25.12 1.48 -32.09
C TYR A 400 24.12 1.72 -33.22
N LEU A 401 24.30 1.11 -34.40
CA LEU A 401 23.30 1.17 -35.48
C LEU A 401 21.95 0.61 -35.04
N ASP A 402 21.91 -0.31 -34.08
CA ASP A 402 20.65 -0.79 -33.53
C ASP A 402 19.85 0.31 -32.82
N ALA A 403 20.52 1.18 -32.07
CA ALA A 403 19.86 2.31 -31.41
C ALA A 403 19.36 3.35 -32.43
N VAL A 404 20.19 3.66 -33.43
CA VAL A 404 19.87 4.62 -34.49
C VAL A 404 18.74 4.10 -35.38
N PHE A 405 18.86 2.88 -35.93
CA PHE A 405 17.85 2.31 -36.82
C PHE A 405 16.59 1.85 -36.08
N GLY A 406 16.70 1.57 -34.78
CA GLY A 406 15.56 1.30 -33.90
C GLY A 406 14.61 2.49 -33.80
N ASN A 407 15.15 3.67 -33.47
CA ASN A 407 14.33 4.82 -33.06
C ASN A 407 14.39 6.03 -34.04
N HIS A 408 15.45 6.14 -34.84
CA HIS A 408 15.73 7.30 -35.71
C HIS A 408 16.09 6.87 -37.15
N PHE A 409 15.32 5.92 -37.69
CA PHE A 409 15.51 5.42 -39.06
C PHE A 409 15.10 6.47 -40.10
N SER A 410 16.05 6.90 -40.94
CA SER A 410 15.86 7.92 -41.98
C SER A 410 16.79 7.68 -43.16
N LYS A 411 16.57 8.36 -44.28
CA LYS A 411 17.44 8.24 -45.45
C LYS A 411 18.84 8.78 -45.15
N GLU A 412 18.91 9.87 -44.41
CA GLU A 412 20.12 10.56 -44.01
C GLU A 412 20.98 9.65 -43.14
N THR A 413 20.39 9.03 -42.10
CA THR A 413 21.11 8.11 -41.19
C THR A 413 21.55 6.83 -41.88
N VAL A 414 20.77 6.30 -42.83
CA VAL A 414 21.17 5.14 -43.64
C VAL A 414 22.32 5.46 -44.58
N ASN A 415 22.25 6.59 -45.30
CA ASN A 415 23.29 7.01 -46.23
C ASN A 415 24.63 7.23 -45.52
N TYR A 416 24.59 7.91 -44.37
CA TYR A 416 25.78 8.14 -43.57
C TYR A 416 26.36 6.82 -43.06
N ALA A 417 25.54 5.97 -42.43
CA ALA A 417 25.99 4.66 -41.94
C ALA A 417 26.56 3.76 -43.04
N PHE A 418 25.97 3.78 -44.24
CA PHE A 418 26.51 3.05 -45.40
C PHE A 418 27.88 3.59 -45.81
N SER A 419 28.06 4.92 -45.85
CA SER A 419 29.35 5.53 -46.18
C SER A 419 30.48 5.12 -45.23
N VAL A 420 30.14 4.87 -43.96
CA VAL A 420 31.09 4.46 -42.91
C VAL A 420 31.32 2.93 -42.88
N TYR A 421 30.30 2.12 -43.19
CA TYR A 421 30.32 0.67 -42.92
C TYR A 421 30.11 -0.28 -44.11
N ASN A 422 29.93 0.22 -45.35
CA ASN A 422 29.63 -0.59 -46.55
C ASN A 422 30.62 -1.75 -46.84
N SER A 423 31.84 -1.68 -46.33
CA SER A 423 32.90 -2.66 -46.56
C SER A 423 32.96 -3.77 -45.50
N LYS A 424 32.06 -3.75 -44.50
CA LYS A 424 32.07 -4.70 -43.38
C LYS A 424 30.99 -5.76 -43.53
N GLU A 425 31.36 -7.03 -43.38
CA GLU A 425 30.46 -8.20 -43.33
C GLU A 425 29.31 -8.05 -42.31
N LYS A 426 29.52 -7.22 -41.27
CA LYS A 426 28.53 -6.88 -40.24
C LYS A 426 27.40 -5.96 -40.72
N TRP A 427 27.57 -5.15 -41.78
CA TRP A 427 26.54 -4.25 -42.32
C TRP A 427 25.30 -5.04 -42.78
N ASN A 428 25.53 -6.13 -43.52
CA ASN A 428 24.46 -6.99 -44.06
C ASN A 428 23.54 -7.52 -42.95
N LYS A 429 24.04 -7.74 -41.74
CA LYS A 429 23.23 -8.16 -40.59
C LYS A 429 22.16 -7.11 -40.24
N TYR A 430 22.50 -5.82 -40.24
CA TYR A 430 21.58 -4.74 -39.91
C TYR A 430 20.58 -4.49 -41.05
N VAL A 431 21.02 -4.58 -42.30
CA VAL A 431 20.16 -4.53 -43.48
C VAL A 431 19.08 -5.62 -43.40
N GLN A 432 19.48 -6.86 -43.10
CA GLN A 432 18.53 -7.97 -42.94
C GLN A 432 17.60 -7.77 -41.73
N LYS A 433 18.14 -7.32 -40.58
CA LYS A 433 17.34 -7.06 -39.36
C LYS A 433 16.27 -5.98 -39.57
N TYR A 434 16.61 -4.89 -40.26
CA TYR A 434 15.71 -3.75 -40.49
C TYR A 434 15.10 -3.72 -41.89
N LYS A 435 15.14 -4.82 -42.65
CA LYS A 435 14.71 -4.91 -44.05
C LYS A 435 13.36 -4.22 -44.33
N GLN A 436 12.36 -4.48 -43.48
CA GLN A 436 11.03 -3.85 -43.62
C GLN A 436 11.09 -2.32 -43.53
N LYS A 437 11.98 -1.75 -42.71
CA LYS A 437 12.16 -0.29 -42.62
C LYS A 437 12.81 0.26 -43.89
N PHE A 438 13.81 -0.42 -44.45
CA PHE A 438 14.44 -0.06 -45.73
C PHE A 438 13.41 -0.05 -46.87
N GLU A 439 12.62 -1.12 -47.00
CA GLU A 439 11.56 -1.24 -48.02
C GLU A 439 10.51 -0.14 -47.87
N ARG A 440 10.08 0.16 -46.62
CA ARG A 440 9.05 1.15 -46.32
C ARG A 440 9.40 2.57 -46.79
N ILE A 441 10.67 2.96 -46.73
CA ILE A 441 11.12 4.30 -47.18
C ILE A 441 11.81 4.28 -48.54
N GLY A 442 11.73 3.15 -49.27
CA GLY A 442 12.17 3.05 -50.66
C GLY A 442 13.70 3.00 -50.85
N LEU A 443 14.44 2.52 -49.86
CA LEU A 443 15.91 2.41 -49.87
C LEU A 443 16.36 1.00 -50.27
N ASN A 444 15.79 0.47 -51.35
CA ASN A 444 16.02 -0.91 -51.82
C ASN A 444 17.43 -1.10 -52.40
N GLU A 445 18.10 -0.02 -52.78
CA GLU A 445 19.47 -0.01 -53.28
C GLU A 445 20.51 -0.42 -52.22
N TYR A 446 20.11 -0.48 -50.94
CA TYR A 446 20.95 -0.90 -49.81
C TYR A 446 20.67 -2.32 -49.31
N LEU A 447 19.64 -3.00 -49.86
CA LEU A 447 19.30 -4.40 -49.60
C LEU A 447 20.19 -5.36 -50.39
#